data_AF-A9D4H5-F1
#
_entry.id   AF-A9D4H5-F1
#
_cell.length_a   1.000
_cell.length_b   1.000
_cell.length_c   1.000
_cell.angle_alpha   90.00
_cell.angle_beta   90.00
_cell.angle_gamma   90.00
#
_symmetry.space_group_name_H-M   'P 1'
#
loop_
_entity.id
_entity.type
_entity.pdbx_description
1 polymer ?
#
loop_
_entity_poly.entity_id
_entity_poly.type
_entity_poly.pdbx_seq_one_letter_code
_entity_poly.pdbx_strand_id
1 'polypeptide(L)'
;MWRRRMQRLRRNIKRWLECGENVPASRYSGRCRHILKYEQGLWVFLNHPGTPLTNNEAERCLRGSVIMRKICYGTSSDRGEKFRSRILSVVETCKKRKLSPITVISTIIAGVVGKCDYPDVFGLTSA
;
A
#
# COMPACT_ATOMS: atom_id res chain seq x y z
N MET A 1 5.64 29.08 -9.00
CA MET A 1 7.12 28.97 -9.01
C MET A 1 7.63 27.53 -8.92
N TRP A 2 7.13 26.70 -7.99
CA TRP A 2 7.61 25.32 -7.79
C TRP A 2 7.28 24.32 -8.92
N ARG A 3 6.09 24.40 -9.53
CA ARG A 3 5.67 23.47 -10.62
C ARG A 3 6.63 23.50 -11.82
N ARG A 4 7.13 24.68 -12.21
CA ARG A 4 8.12 24.82 -13.29
C ARG A 4 9.44 24.14 -12.95
N ARG A 5 9.89 24.23 -11.68
CA ARG A 5 11.09 23.54 -11.19
C ARG A 5 10.93 22.02 -11.23
N MET A 6 9.79 21.51 -10.79
CA MET A 6 9.48 20.07 -10.85
C MET A 6 9.41 19.55 -12.29
N GLN A 7 8.84 20.32 -13.21
CA GLN A 7 8.82 19.96 -14.63
C GLN A 7 10.23 19.92 -15.25
N ARG A 8 11.14 20.82 -14.86
CA ARG A 8 12.55 20.77 -15.26
C ARG A 8 13.23 19.51 -14.72
N LEU A 9 13.00 19.19 -13.45
CA LEU A 9 13.55 17.98 -12.83
C LEU A 9 13.04 16.72 -13.53
N ARG A 10 11.73 16.65 -13.83
CA ARG A 10 11.11 15.55 -14.58
C ARG A 10 11.80 15.32 -15.93
N ARG A 11 11.99 16.38 -16.72
CA ARG A 11 12.70 16.29 -18.01
C ARG A 11 14.14 15.81 -17.85
N ASN A 12 14.85 16.32 -16.85
CA ASN A 12 16.24 15.91 -16.61
C ASN A 12 16.33 14.44 -16.20
N ILE A 13 15.50 13.99 -15.25
CA ILE A 13 15.45 12.59 -14.81
C ILE A 13 15.10 11.68 -15.98
N LYS A 14 14.07 12.02 -16.76
CA LYS A 14 13.67 11.26 -17.95
C LYS A 14 14.84 11.11 -18.93
N ARG A 15 15.52 12.21 -19.26
CA ARG A 15 16.69 12.20 -20.14
C ARG A 15 17.79 11.26 -19.63
N TRP A 16 18.12 11.33 -18.34
CA TRP A 16 19.15 10.46 -17.76
C TRP A 16 18.75 8.98 -17.78
N LEU A 17 17.48 8.67 -17.55
CA LEU A 17 16.96 7.30 -17.64
C LEU A 17 16.99 6.78 -19.08
N GLU A 18 16.64 7.60 -20.07
CA GLU A 18 16.73 7.25 -21.50
C GLU A 18 18.18 6.98 -21.92
N CYS A 19 19.15 7.78 -21.45
CA CYS A 19 20.57 7.48 -21.65
C CYS A 19 20.96 6.17 -20.94
N GLY A 20 20.50 5.97 -19.71
CA GLY A 20 20.78 4.79 -18.88
C GLY A 20 20.25 3.48 -19.46
N GLU A 21 19.15 3.52 -20.21
CA GLU A 21 18.60 2.37 -20.92
C GLU A 21 19.54 1.84 -22.02
N ASN A 22 20.41 2.69 -22.57
CA ASN A 22 21.32 2.36 -23.66
C ASN A 22 22.73 1.96 -23.19
N VAL A 23 22.97 1.88 -21.87
CA VAL A 23 24.27 1.51 -21.30
C VAL A 23 24.51 0.00 -21.48
N PRO A 24 25.74 -0.44 -21.80
CA PRO A 24 26.08 -1.87 -22.00
C PRO A 24 25.94 -2.76 -20.75
N ALA A 25 25.53 -2.20 -19.61
CA ALA A 25 25.29 -2.92 -18.38
C ALA A 25 23.80 -3.27 -18.22
N SER A 26 23.45 -4.50 -18.57
CA SER A 26 22.07 -5.05 -18.55
C SER A 26 21.31 -4.79 -17.25
N ARG A 27 21.99 -4.83 -16.10
CA ARG A 27 21.42 -4.53 -14.77
C ARG A 27 20.90 -3.10 -14.69
N TYR A 28 21.64 -2.11 -15.20
CA TYR A 28 21.28 -0.70 -15.11
C TYR A 28 20.30 -0.30 -16.22
N SER A 29 20.48 -0.83 -17.43
CA SER A 29 19.55 -0.58 -18.53
C SER A 29 18.15 -1.13 -18.23
N GLY A 30 18.05 -2.34 -17.67
CA GLY A 30 16.77 -2.93 -17.25
C GLY A 30 16.08 -2.11 -16.16
N ARG A 31 16.82 -1.56 -15.18
CA ARG A 31 16.26 -0.67 -14.15
C ARG A 31 15.75 0.63 -14.75
N CYS A 32 16.50 1.25 -15.65
CA CYS A 32 16.09 2.49 -16.30
C CYS A 32 14.81 2.28 -17.12
N ARG A 33 14.75 1.22 -17.93
CA ARG A 33 13.55 0.81 -18.67
C ARG A 33 12.35 0.60 -17.75
N HIS A 34 12.55 -0.09 -16.63
CA HIS A 34 11.48 -0.32 -15.66
C HIS A 34 10.96 0.99 -15.04
N ILE A 35 11.86 1.92 -14.68
CA ILE A 35 11.46 3.22 -14.13
C ILE A 35 10.73 4.05 -15.20
N LEU A 36 11.22 4.06 -16.45
CA LEU A 36 10.57 4.75 -17.57
C LEU A 36 9.15 4.22 -17.82
N LYS A 37 8.95 2.90 -17.73
CA LYS A 37 7.63 2.27 -17.86
C LYS A 37 6.60 2.83 -16.86
N TYR A 38 7.02 3.19 -15.65
CA TYR A 38 6.15 3.71 -14.58
C TYR A 38 6.41 5.18 -14.25
N GLU A 39 7.02 5.94 -15.17
CA GLU A 39 7.48 7.32 -14.94
C GLU A 39 6.36 8.25 -14.49
N GLN A 40 5.15 8.08 -15.02
CA GLN A 40 3.98 8.88 -14.64
C GLN A 40 3.68 8.76 -13.14
N GLY A 41 3.90 7.58 -12.55
CA GLY A 41 3.71 7.30 -11.13
C GLY A 41 4.60 8.14 -10.20
N LEU A 42 5.78 8.53 -10.68
CA LEU A 42 6.74 9.34 -9.90
C LEU A 42 6.25 10.78 -9.67
N TRP A 43 5.25 11.22 -10.43
CA TRP A 43 4.82 12.63 -10.48
C TRP A 43 3.34 12.84 -10.12
N VAL A 44 2.64 11.81 -9.64
CA VAL A 44 1.21 11.85 -9.31
C VAL A 44 0.88 12.97 -8.31
N PHE A 45 1.74 13.19 -7.33
CA PHE A 45 1.60 14.26 -6.32
C PHE A 45 1.55 15.68 -6.92
N LEU A 46 2.00 15.89 -8.17
CA LEU A 46 1.88 17.18 -8.85
C LEU A 46 0.44 17.53 -9.25
N ASN A 47 -0.41 16.52 -9.43
CA ASN A 47 -1.77 16.67 -9.95
C ASN A 47 -2.84 16.37 -8.91
N HIS A 48 -2.50 15.61 -7.86
CA HIS A 48 -3.44 15.21 -6.81
C HIS A 48 -3.02 15.80 -5.46
N PRO A 49 -3.64 16.92 -5.03
CA PRO A 49 -3.43 17.46 -3.70
C PRO A 49 -3.71 16.39 -2.63
N GLY A 50 -2.83 16.29 -1.63
CA GLY A 50 -2.94 15.29 -0.55
C GLY A 50 -2.21 13.97 -0.84
N THR A 51 -1.78 13.70 -2.07
CA THR A 51 -0.88 12.57 -2.34
C THR A 51 0.55 12.90 -1.89
N PRO A 52 1.17 12.10 -1.01
CA PRO A 52 2.55 12.33 -0.58
C PRO A 52 3.55 12.13 -1.73
N LEU A 53 4.71 12.79 -1.63
CA LEU A 53 5.82 12.63 -2.58
C LEU A 53 6.40 11.20 -2.56
N THR A 54 6.30 10.51 -1.42
CA THR A 54 6.88 9.19 -1.21
C THR A 54 5.80 8.12 -1.12
N ASN A 55 6.15 6.89 -1.52
CA ASN A 55 5.27 5.72 -1.44
C ASN A 55 5.25 5.07 -0.04
N ASN A 56 5.84 5.72 0.98
CA ASN A 56 6.06 5.14 2.30
C ASN A 56 4.76 4.68 2.97
N GLU A 57 3.66 5.40 2.76
CA GLU A 57 2.37 5.00 3.33
C GLU A 57 1.88 3.68 2.73
N ALA A 58 1.90 3.56 1.40
CA ALA A 58 1.48 2.33 0.73
C ALA A 58 2.39 1.15 1.09
N GLU A 59 3.71 1.37 1.11
CA GLU A 59 4.68 0.35 1.54
C GLU A 59 4.43 -0.11 2.98
N ARG A 60 4.13 0.83 3.90
CA ARG A 60 3.79 0.51 5.28
C ARG A 60 2.51 -0.33 5.38
N CYS A 61 1.49 0.01 4.59
CA CYS A 61 0.23 -0.76 4.54
C CYS A 61 0.46 -2.18 4.01
N LEU A 62 1.34 -2.36 3.03
CA LEU A 62 1.66 -3.68 2.47
C LEU A 62 2.60 -4.50 3.35
N ARG A 63 3.42 -3.85 4.19
CA ARG A 63 4.45 -4.52 4.99
C ARG A 63 3.89 -5.60 5.91
N GLY A 64 2.73 -5.37 6.52
CA GLY A 64 2.09 -6.34 7.41
C GLY A 64 1.77 -7.67 6.71
N SER A 65 1.22 -7.60 5.49
CA SER A 65 0.86 -8.79 4.72
C SER A 65 2.09 -9.57 4.24
N VAL A 66 3.15 -8.86 3.85
CA VAL A 66 4.44 -9.44 3.42
C VAL A 66 5.13 -10.14 4.59
N ILE A 67 5.20 -9.51 5.77
CA ILE A 67 5.78 -10.12 6.97
C ILE A 67 5.02 -11.39 7.34
N MET A 68 3.69 -11.33 7.37
CA MET A 68 2.87 -12.51 7.67
C MET A 68 3.10 -13.62 6.62
N ARG A 69 3.38 -13.29 5.36
CA ARG A 69 3.62 -14.30 4.31
C ARG A 69 4.95 -14.97 4.52
N LYS A 70 5.97 -14.19 4.92
CA LYS A 70 7.29 -14.72 5.25
C LYS A 70 7.25 -15.65 6.46
N ILE A 71 6.47 -15.33 7.49
CA ILE A 71 6.40 -16.11 8.74
C ILE A 71 5.51 -17.34 8.57
N CYS A 72 4.34 -17.19 7.94
CA CYS A 72 3.32 -18.24 7.88
C CYS A 72 3.26 -18.98 6.53
N TYR A 73 4.12 -18.65 5.57
CA TYR A 73 4.24 -19.17 4.19
C TYR A 73 3.01 -18.97 3.28
N GLY A 74 1.79 -19.15 3.78
CA GLY A 74 0.55 -19.01 3.00
C GLY A 74 -0.48 -20.07 3.36
N THR A 75 -1.53 -20.17 2.55
CA THR A 75 -2.55 -21.22 2.62
C THR A 75 -2.98 -21.54 1.20
N SER A 76 -3.22 -22.82 0.89
CA SER A 76 -3.70 -23.29 -0.41
C SER A 76 -5.23 -23.34 -0.50
N SER A 77 -5.93 -23.03 0.59
CA SER A 77 -7.39 -23.05 0.64
C SER A 77 -7.98 -21.65 0.42
N ASP A 78 -9.02 -21.55 -0.41
CA ASP A 78 -9.78 -20.31 -0.62
C ASP A 78 -10.32 -19.74 0.70
N ARG A 79 -10.80 -20.62 1.60
CA ARG A 79 -11.27 -20.22 2.94
C ARG A 79 -10.16 -19.58 3.77
N GLY A 80 -8.96 -20.18 3.78
CA GLY A 80 -7.82 -19.65 4.51
C GLY A 80 -7.34 -18.32 3.94
N GLU A 81 -7.32 -18.18 2.61
CA GLU A 81 -6.89 -16.95 1.95
C GLU A 81 -7.86 -15.80 2.27
N LYS A 82 -9.16 -16.05 2.18
CA LYS A 82 -10.20 -15.10 2.59
C LYS A 82 -10.09 -14.72 4.06
N PHE A 83 -9.91 -15.69 4.95
CA PHE A 83 -9.72 -15.42 6.38
C PHE A 83 -8.54 -14.49 6.62
N ARG A 84 -7.37 -14.82 6.04
CA ARG A 84 -6.15 -14.05 6.18
C ARG A 84 -6.29 -12.63 5.63
N SER A 85 -6.87 -12.48 4.43
CA SER A 85 -7.11 -11.18 3.79
C SER A 85 -8.01 -10.29 4.65
N ARG A 86 -9.10 -10.85 5.18
CA ARG A 86 -10.05 -10.15 6.05
C ARG A 86 -9.41 -9.71 7.37
N ILE A 87 -8.69 -10.61 8.06
CA ILE A 87 -8.01 -10.28 9.32
C ILE A 87 -6.95 -9.19 9.11
N LEU A 88 -6.12 -9.29 8.07
CA LEU A 88 -5.13 -8.26 7.75
C LEU A 88 -5.80 -6.91 7.48
N SER A 89 -6.90 -6.89 6.73
CA SER A 89 -7.66 -5.67 6.45
C SER A 89 -8.17 -4.99 7.74
N VAL A 90 -8.77 -5.77 8.65
CA VAL A 90 -9.25 -5.28 9.94
C VAL A 90 -8.07 -4.75 10.78
N VAL A 91 -6.98 -5.49 10.89
CA VAL A 91 -5.81 -5.11 11.69
C VAL A 91 -5.15 -3.83 11.16
N GLU A 92 -4.95 -3.71 9.85
CA GLU A 92 -4.36 -2.50 9.25
C GLU A 92 -5.28 -1.29 9.40
N THR A 93 -6.60 -1.48 9.33
CA THR A 93 -7.58 -0.42 9.61
C THR A 93 -7.52 0.02 11.08
N CYS A 94 -7.45 -0.92 12.01
CA CYS A 94 -7.29 -0.62 13.45
C CYS A 94 -6.03 0.21 13.71
N LYS A 95 -4.89 -0.18 13.11
CA LYS A 95 -3.63 0.57 13.22
C LYS A 95 -3.76 2.00 12.72
N LYS A 96 -4.40 2.21 11.56
CA LYS A 96 -4.63 3.55 10.99
C LYS A 96 -5.51 4.41 11.89
N ARG A 97 -6.51 3.82 12.53
CA ARG A 97 -7.44 4.50 13.45
C ARG A 97 -6.95 4.56 14.90
N LYS A 98 -5.74 4.08 15.18
CA LYS A 98 -5.16 3.98 16.54
C LYS A 98 -6.04 3.17 17.53
N LEU A 99 -6.71 2.15 17.02
CA LEU A 99 -7.52 1.21 17.80
C LEU A 99 -6.73 -0.07 18.09
N SER A 100 -7.03 -0.71 19.23
CA SER A 100 -6.49 -2.04 19.55
C SER A 100 -7.11 -3.10 18.63
N PRO A 101 -6.32 -3.78 17.78
CA PRO A 101 -6.85 -4.80 16.88
C PRO A 101 -7.45 -6.01 17.63
N ILE A 102 -6.84 -6.38 18.76
CA ILE A 102 -7.32 -7.50 19.60
C ILE A 102 -8.70 -7.16 20.14
N THR A 103 -8.88 -5.95 20.69
CA THR A 103 -10.16 -5.51 21.23
C THR A 103 -11.25 -5.52 20.16
N VAL A 104 -10.97 -4.94 18.98
CA VAL A 104 -11.91 -4.92 17.85
C VAL A 104 -12.32 -6.33 17.42
N ILE A 105 -11.35 -7.23 17.25
CA ILE A 105 -11.61 -8.62 16.85
C ILE A 105 -12.40 -9.36 17.94
N SER A 106 -12.05 -9.17 19.22
CA SER A 106 -12.78 -9.76 20.35
C SER A 106 -14.23 -9.29 20.39
N THR A 107 -14.51 -8.00 20.15
CA THR A 107 -15.88 -7.47 20.08
C THR A 107 -16.66 -8.09 18.93
N ILE A 108 -16.07 -8.21 17.74
CA ILE A 108 -16.70 -8.89 16.60
C ILE A 108 -17.03 -10.35 16.95
N ILE A 109 -16.06 -11.09 17.49
CA ILE A 109 -16.24 -12.50 17.84
C ILE A 109 -17.34 -12.66 18.89
N ALA A 110 -17.36 -11.82 19.93
CA ALA A 110 -18.38 -11.86 20.97
C ALA A 110 -19.79 -11.63 20.39
N GLY A 111 -19.95 -10.66 19.48
CA GLY A 111 -21.23 -10.43 18.80
C GLY A 111 -21.69 -11.62 17.95
N VAL A 112 -20.77 -12.22 17.19
CA VAL A 112 -21.06 -13.40 16.34
C VAL A 112 -21.44 -14.62 17.18
N VAL A 113 -20.69 -14.90 18.25
CA VAL A 113 -20.95 -16.04 19.15
C VAL A 113 -22.26 -15.84 19.92
N GLY A 114 -22.52 -14.61 20.37
CA GLY A 114 -23.75 -14.23 21.05
C GLY A 114 -24.98 -14.17 20.14
N LYS A 115 -24.82 -14.32 18.82
CA LYS A 115 -25.87 -14.14 17.80
C LYS A 115 -26.55 -12.76 17.88
N CYS A 116 -25.79 -11.74 18.28
CA CYS A 116 -26.23 -10.36 18.24
C CYS A 116 -25.97 -9.75 16.87
N ASP A 117 -26.53 -8.56 16.62
CA ASP A 117 -26.19 -7.76 15.45
C ASP A 117 -24.69 -7.46 15.38
N TYR A 118 -24.17 -7.30 14.16
CA TYR A 118 -22.75 -7.02 13.95
C TYR A 118 -22.38 -5.67 14.59
N PRO A 119 -21.42 -5.64 15.53
CA PRO A 119 -21.05 -4.41 16.20
C PRO A 119 -20.41 -3.43 15.22
N ASP A 120 -20.84 -2.17 15.24
CA ASP A 120 -20.20 -1.09 14.48
C ASP A 120 -18.88 -0.67 15.13
N VAL A 121 -17.88 -1.54 15.04
CA VAL A 121 -16.54 -1.35 15.62
C VAL A 121 -15.77 -0.18 15.00
N PHE A 122 -16.24 0.36 13.88
CA PHE A 122 -15.60 1.43 13.15
C PHE A 122 -16.46 2.69 13.01
N GLY A 123 -17.64 2.78 13.63
CA GLY A 123 -18.48 3.96 13.50
C GLY A 123 -18.90 4.26 12.06
N LEU A 124 -19.09 3.24 11.22
CA LEU A 124 -19.44 3.39 9.80
C LEU A 124 -20.94 3.58 9.56
N THR A 125 -21.78 3.16 10.51
CA THR A 125 -23.25 3.25 10.37
C THR A 125 -23.82 4.49 11.06
N SER A 126 -23.00 5.21 11.83
CA SER A 126 -23.40 6.37 12.63
C SER A 126 -22.98 7.70 11.97
N ALA A 127 -23.40 7.93 10.73
CA ALA A 127 -23.16 9.17 9.98
C ALA A 127 -24.42 10.01 9.86
#